data_AF-A0A7S3AW66-F1
#
_entry.id   AF-A0A7S3AW66-F1
#
_cell.length_a   1.000
_cell.length_b   1.000
_cell.length_c   1.000
_cell.angle_alpha   90.00
_cell.angle_beta   90.00
_cell.angle_gamma   90.00
#
_symmetry.space_group_name_H-M   'P 1'
#
loop_
_entity.id
_entity.type
_entity.pdbx_description
1 polymer ?
#
loop_
_entity_poly.entity_id
_entity_poly.type
_entity_poly.pdbx_seq_one_letter_code
_entity_poly.pdbx_strand_id
1 'polypeptide(L)'
;HAYPATAVLCAQLVFPAIHDAMEQLPNGSYEELVELSCEMNVWRTIETLLTQSRTISLAAADGTLKVLGAFYEPLTGEVRLLGPHPSYDELIKITPSGDVVRTAETPPVPVEEAATMLYAGNRRYMSGRGGLTNIAGDEKLLRQLSEGGQNPVAVVHGCADSRAPIEILFDM
;
A
#
# COMPACT_ATOMS: atom_id res chain seq x y z
N HIS A 1 -13.79 24.57 -18.93
CA HIS A 1 -12.92 23.54 -19.56
C HIS A 1 -12.92 22.33 -18.64
N ALA A 2 -13.28 21.15 -19.14
CA ALA A 2 -13.17 19.91 -18.37
C ALA A 2 -11.75 19.35 -18.54
N TYR A 3 -11.04 19.14 -17.43
CA TYR A 3 -9.76 18.45 -17.45
C TYR A 3 -9.97 17.00 -17.93
N PRO A 4 -9.01 16.40 -18.66
CA PRO A 4 -9.11 15.01 -19.06
C PRO A 4 -9.25 14.12 -17.81
N ALA A 5 -10.06 13.06 -17.90
CA ALA A 5 -10.36 12.17 -16.76
C ALA A 5 -9.09 11.61 -16.07
N THR A 6 -8.00 11.46 -16.81
CA THR A 6 -6.69 11.06 -16.29
C THR A 6 -6.05 12.11 -15.37
N ALA A 7 -6.18 13.39 -15.67
CA ALA A 7 -5.67 14.47 -14.81
C ALA A 7 -6.45 14.54 -13.49
N VAL A 8 -7.76 14.25 -13.52
CA VAL A 8 -8.60 14.16 -12.32
C VAL A 8 -8.16 12.99 -11.44
N LEU A 9 -7.86 11.83 -12.04
CA LEU A 9 -7.38 10.66 -11.32
C LEU A 9 -6.01 10.90 -10.64
N CYS A 10 -5.07 11.57 -11.33
CA CYS A 10 -3.78 11.92 -10.73
C CYS A 10 -3.93 12.88 -9.54
N ALA A 11 -4.83 13.86 -9.64
CA ALA A 11 -5.12 14.78 -8.54
C ALA A 11 -5.73 14.06 -7.33
N GLN A 12 -6.55 13.03 -7.56
CA GLN A 12 -7.16 12.24 -6.49
C GLN A 12 -6.14 11.52 -5.58
N LEU A 13 -4.97 11.16 -6.12
CA LEU A 13 -3.92 10.51 -5.34
C LEU A 13 -3.27 11.46 -4.31
N VAL A 14 -3.31 12.77 -4.56
CA VAL A 14 -2.69 13.78 -3.70
C VAL A 14 -3.67 14.36 -2.67
N PHE A 15 -4.98 14.27 -2.91
CA PHE A 15 -5.99 14.81 -2.00
C PHE A 15 -5.88 14.34 -0.54
N PRO A 16 -5.56 13.07 -0.23
CA PRO A 16 -5.38 12.66 1.16
C PRO A 16 -4.26 13.46 1.85
N ALA A 17 -3.13 13.69 1.18
CA ALA A 17 -2.02 14.47 1.75
C ALA A 17 -2.40 15.94 1.97
N ILE A 18 -3.23 16.51 1.08
CA ILE A 18 -3.77 17.86 1.25
C ILE A 18 -4.71 17.92 2.46
N HIS A 19 -5.59 16.93 2.60
CA HIS A 19 -6.52 16.86 3.71
C HIS A 19 -5.80 16.74 5.06
N ASP A 20 -4.85 15.81 5.17
CA ASP A 20 -4.07 15.61 6.39
C ASP A 20 -3.27 16.87 6.75
N ALA A 21 -2.75 17.61 5.75
CA ALA A 21 -2.05 18.88 5.96
C ALA A 21 -3.00 19.95 6.52
N MET A 22 -4.23 20.04 6.00
CA MET A 22 -5.26 20.95 6.52
C MET A 22 -5.70 20.59 7.94
N GLU A 23 -5.70 19.31 8.30
CA GLU A 23 -6.00 18.89 9.68
C GLU A 23 -4.87 19.24 10.66
N GLN A 24 -3.62 19.11 10.23
CA GLN A 24 -2.46 19.45 11.07
C GLN A 24 -2.22 20.96 11.19
N LEU A 25 -2.52 21.71 10.14
CA LEU A 25 -2.38 23.17 10.08
C LEU A 25 -3.72 23.83 9.68
N PRO A 26 -4.75 23.79 10.54
CA PRO A 26 -6.09 24.31 10.20
C PRO A 26 -6.12 25.82 9.93
N ASN A 27 -5.11 26.55 10.42
CA ASN A 27 -4.94 27.99 10.19
C ASN A 27 -3.64 28.31 9.42
N GLY A 28 -3.04 27.32 8.75
CA GLY A 28 -1.84 27.52 7.95
C GLY A 28 -2.09 28.46 6.77
N SER A 29 -1.06 29.22 6.38
CA SER A 29 -1.06 29.93 5.11
C SER A 29 -1.12 28.96 3.93
N TYR A 30 -1.45 29.48 2.75
CA TYR A 30 -1.48 28.68 1.53
C TYR A 30 -0.12 28.03 1.26
N GLU A 31 0.97 28.78 1.42
CA GLU A 31 2.33 28.31 1.23
C GLU A 31 2.71 27.21 2.22
N GLU A 32 2.38 27.35 3.51
CA GLU A 32 2.63 26.32 4.53
C GLU A 32 1.84 25.03 4.25
N LEU A 33 0.58 25.15 3.81
CA LEU A 33 -0.25 24.01 3.45
C LEU A 33 0.26 23.29 2.20
N VAL A 34 0.73 24.04 1.18
CA VAL A 34 1.35 23.46 -0.01
C VAL A 34 2.61 22.71 0.38
N GLU A 35 3.50 23.31 1.16
CA GLU A 35 4.75 22.66 1.57
C GLU A 35 4.48 21.39 2.38
N LEU A 36 3.59 21.45 3.39
CA LEU A 36 3.25 20.30 4.20
C LEU A 36 2.58 19.20 3.38
N SER A 37 1.63 19.54 2.49
CA SER A 37 0.96 18.55 1.64
C SER A 37 1.93 17.86 0.68
N CYS A 38 2.90 18.59 0.14
CA CYS A 38 3.97 18.03 -0.67
C CYS A 38 4.79 17.02 0.13
N GLU A 39 5.12 17.34 1.39
CA GLU A 39 5.90 16.45 2.26
C GLU A 39 5.11 15.19 2.62
N MET A 40 3.85 15.37 3.00
CA MET A 40 2.94 14.26 3.31
C MET A 40 2.71 13.35 2.11
N ASN A 41 2.65 13.90 0.91
CA ASN A 41 2.55 13.12 -0.32
C ASN A 41 3.82 12.26 -0.55
N VAL A 42 5.01 12.81 -0.28
CA VAL A 42 6.26 12.03 -0.32
C VAL A 42 6.23 10.91 0.72
N TRP A 43 5.81 11.19 1.96
CA TRP A 43 5.73 10.19 3.01
C TRP A 43 4.76 9.06 2.70
N ARG A 44 3.55 9.39 2.23
CA ARG A 44 2.55 8.40 1.81
C ARG A 44 3.01 7.57 0.62
N THR A 45 3.78 8.16 -0.29
CA THR A 45 4.38 7.44 -1.42
C THR A 45 5.41 6.43 -0.92
N ILE A 46 6.31 6.84 -0.02
CA ILE A 46 7.31 5.93 0.56
C ILE A 46 6.64 4.81 1.35
N GLU A 47 5.62 5.13 2.14
CA GLU A 47 4.82 4.15 2.85
C GLU A 47 4.21 3.13 1.89
N THR A 48 3.57 3.59 0.81
CA THR A 48 3.00 2.71 -0.23
C THR A 48 4.07 1.80 -0.83
N LEU A 49 5.24 2.34 -1.18
CA LEU A 49 6.33 1.55 -1.75
C LEU A 49 6.83 0.47 -0.77
N LEU A 50 7.00 0.80 0.50
CA LEU A 50 7.49 -0.13 1.51
C LEU A 50 6.45 -1.17 1.95
N THR A 51 5.16 -0.83 1.90
CA THR A 51 4.08 -1.68 2.44
C THR A 51 3.27 -2.43 1.40
N GLN A 52 3.30 -1.99 0.13
CA GLN A 52 2.53 -2.63 -0.95
C GLN A 52 3.41 -3.24 -2.04
N SER A 53 4.63 -2.74 -2.27
CA SER A 53 5.53 -3.37 -3.24
C SER A 53 6.39 -4.43 -2.58
N ARG A 54 6.07 -5.72 -2.82
CA ARG A 54 6.85 -6.85 -2.29
C ARG A 54 8.34 -6.78 -2.64
N THR A 55 8.66 -6.45 -3.89
CA THR A 55 10.05 -6.36 -4.36
C THR A 55 10.82 -5.28 -3.58
N ILE A 56 10.22 -4.10 -3.41
CA ILE A 56 10.85 -2.99 -2.69
C ILE A 56 10.94 -3.30 -1.20
N SER A 57 9.87 -3.83 -0.61
CA SER A 57 9.80 -4.20 0.81
C SER A 57 10.87 -5.22 1.19
N LEU A 58 11.02 -6.31 0.41
CA LEU A 58 12.04 -7.34 0.67
C LEU A 58 13.45 -6.77 0.57
N ALA A 59 13.73 -6.01 -0.49
CA ALA A 59 15.04 -5.38 -0.68
C ALA A 59 15.34 -4.29 0.38
N ALA A 60 14.31 -3.63 0.91
CA ALA A 60 14.46 -2.68 2.00
C ALA A 60 14.72 -3.38 3.35
N ALA A 61 14.04 -4.50 3.60
CA ALA A 61 14.17 -5.28 4.83
C ALA A 61 15.53 -6.01 4.93
N ASP A 62 16.07 -6.49 3.81
CA ASP A 62 17.40 -7.12 3.77
C ASP A 62 18.56 -6.13 3.65
N GLY A 63 18.26 -4.83 3.51
CA GLY A 63 19.22 -3.74 3.46
C GLY A 63 19.88 -3.53 2.10
N THR A 64 19.46 -4.23 1.04
CA THR A 64 19.99 -4.06 -0.32
C THR A 64 19.46 -2.82 -1.03
N LEU A 65 18.32 -2.27 -0.56
CA LEU A 65 17.69 -1.05 -1.06
C LEU A 65 17.36 -0.10 0.11
N LYS A 66 17.49 1.22 -0.10
CA LYS A 66 16.97 2.23 0.82
C LYS A 66 16.08 3.22 0.09
N VAL A 67 14.88 3.45 0.61
CA VAL A 67 13.92 4.41 0.05
C VAL A 67 14.01 5.73 0.81
N LEU A 68 14.25 6.83 0.09
CA LEU A 68 14.42 8.17 0.66
C LEU A 68 13.48 9.17 -0.01
N GLY A 69 13.01 10.16 0.75
CA GLY A 69 12.26 11.30 0.26
C GLY A 69 13.17 12.45 -0.15
N ALA A 70 12.78 13.16 -1.21
CA ALA A 70 13.49 14.34 -1.69
C ALA A 70 12.56 15.30 -2.43
N PHE A 71 12.86 16.59 -2.37
CA PHE A 71 12.28 17.62 -3.22
C PHE A 71 13.27 18.11 -4.24
N TYR A 72 12.79 18.38 -5.45
CA TYR A 72 13.55 19.01 -6.51
C TYR A 72 13.04 20.44 -6.70
N GLU A 73 13.94 21.42 -6.61
CA GLU A 73 13.65 22.83 -6.85
C GLU A 73 13.93 23.15 -8.33
N PRO A 74 12.91 23.37 -9.18
CA PRO A 74 13.11 23.46 -10.62
C PRO A 74 13.89 24.69 -11.07
N LEU A 75 13.85 25.78 -10.30
CA LEU A 75 14.49 27.04 -10.66
C LEU A 75 15.99 27.04 -10.39
N THR A 76 16.42 26.39 -9.31
CA THR A 76 17.84 26.31 -8.92
C THR A 76 18.50 25.00 -9.35
N GLY A 77 17.70 23.95 -9.61
CA GLY A 77 18.17 22.60 -9.88
C GLY A 77 18.62 21.84 -8.62
N GLU A 78 18.41 22.41 -7.43
CA GLU A 78 18.84 21.80 -6.17
C GLU A 78 17.88 20.69 -5.73
N VAL A 79 18.43 19.67 -5.05
CA VAL A 79 17.67 18.59 -4.44
C VAL A 79 17.77 18.70 -2.93
N ARG A 80 16.62 18.91 -2.27
CA ARG A 80 16.50 18.87 -0.81
C ARG A 80 16.14 17.46 -0.37
N LEU A 81 17.09 16.75 0.23
CA LEU A 81 16.86 15.42 0.80
C LEU A 81 16.09 15.53 2.13
N LEU A 82 14.98 14.80 2.24
CA LEU A 82 14.23 14.65 3.49
C LEU A 82 14.76 13.47 4.32
N GLY A 83 15.34 12.46 3.65
CA GLY A 83 15.81 11.24 4.29
C GLY A 83 14.77 10.12 4.31
N PRO A 84 14.94 9.09 5.17
CA PRO A 84 13.97 8.01 5.27
C PRO A 84 12.67 8.49 5.93
N HIS A 85 11.57 7.78 5.65
CA HIS A 85 10.30 8.01 6.33
C HIS A 85 10.47 7.95 7.87
N PRO A 86 9.78 8.79 8.67
CA PRO A 86 9.93 8.78 10.14
C PRO A 86 9.71 7.40 10.79
N SER A 87 8.78 6.62 10.25
CA SER A 87 8.48 5.24 10.68
C SER A 87 9.19 4.14 9.88
N TYR A 88 10.30 4.45 9.17
CA TYR A 88 10.95 3.53 8.22
C TYR A 88 11.18 2.12 8.79
N ASP A 89 11.76 2.04 9.98
CA ASP A 89 12.11 0.75 10.62
C ASP A 89 10.88 -0.09 10.93
N GLU A 90 9.72 0.52 11.20
CA GLU A 90 8.47 -0.21 11.37
C GLU A 90 7.85 -0.61 10.04
N LEU A 91 7.95 0.25 9.02
CA LEU A 91 7.40 -0.01 7.70
C LEU A 91 8.09 -1.19 7.00
N ILE A 92 9.42 -1.33 7.13
CA ILE A 92 10.16 -2.46 6.52
C ILE A 92 9.87 -3.81 7.18
N LYS A 93 9.26 -3.82 8.38
CA LYS A 93 8.80 -5.05 9.04
C LYS A 93 7.42 -5.47 8.52
N ILE A 94 6.70 -4.58 7.83
CA ILE A 94 5.40 -4.90 7.25
C ILE A 94 5.65 -5.72 6.00
N THR A 95 5.40 -7.02 6.08
CA THR A 95 5.31 -7.86 4.89
C THR A 95 4.06 -7.44 4.12
N PRO A 96 4.18 -6.96 2.86
CA PRO A 96 3.03 -6.70 2.01
C PRO A 96 2.20 -7.98 1.87
N SER A 97 0.91 -7.88 1.58
CA SER A 97 0.17 -9.02 1.02
C SER A 97 0.84 -9.37 -0.31
N GLY A 98 1.82 -10.26 -0.26
CA GLY A 98 2.40 -10.81 -1.47
C GLY A 98 1.33 -11.67 -2.13
N ASP A 99 1.26 -11.59 -3.45
CA ASP A 99 0.66 -12.59 -4.32
C ASP A 99 1.41 -13.92 -4.16
N VAL A 100 1.39 -14.50 -2.96
CA VAL A 100 1.96 -15.82 -2.70
C VAL A 100 0.93 -16.78 -3.26
N VAL A 101 1.19 -17.21 -4.48
CA VAL A 101 0.40 -18.25 -5.13
C VAL A 101 0.55 -19.53 -4.31
N ARG A 102 -0.50 -19.88 -3.55
CA ARG A 102 -0.51 -21.10 -2.76
C ARG A 102 -1.15 -22.22 -3.57
N THR A 103 -0.31 -23.16 -3.98
CA THR A 103 -0.72 -24.36 -4.71
C THR A 103 -0.80 -25.57 -3.78
N ALA A 104 -1.30 -26.70 -4.28
CA ALA A 104 -1.40 -27.94 -3.51
C ALA A 104 -0.04 -28.46 -2.98
N GLU A 105 1.08 -28.05 -3.60
CA GLU A 105 2.44 -28.37 -3.16
C GLU A 105 2.90 -27.53 -1.96
N THR A 106 2.22 -26.42 -1.68
CA THR A 106 2.55 -25.56 -0.53
C THR A 106 2.08 -26.26 0.76
N PRO A 107 2.85 -26.24 1.87
CA PRO A 107 2.36 -26.74 3.14
C PRO A 107 1.12 -25.97 3.64
N PRO A 108 0.17 -26.60 4.34
CA PRO A 108 -0.94 -25.90 4.98
C PRO A 108 -0.45 -24.83 5.96
N VAL A 109 -1.16 -23.70 6.04
CA VAL A 109 -0.86 -22.66 7.03
C VAL A 109 -1.37 -23.11 8.41
N PRO A 110 -0.55 -23.05 9.47
CA PRO A 110 -1.02 -23.23 10.85
C PRO A 110 -2.16 -22.26 11.19
N VAL A 111 -3.08 -22.69 12.06
CA VAL A 111 -4.30 -21.93 12.37
C VAL A 111 -3.99 -20.54 12.94
N GLU A 112 -3.03 -20.46 13.85
CA GLU A 112 -2.61 -19.22 14.49
C GLU A 112 -1.98 -18.24 13.49
N GLU A 113 -1.23 -18.75 12.52
CA GLU A 113 -0.62 -17.96 11.46
C GLU A 113 -1.69 -17.44 10.49
N ALA A 114 -2.61 -18.31 10.06
CA ALA A 114 -3.73 -17.93 9.20
C ALA A 114 -4.61 -16.84 9.84
N ALA A 115 -4.91 -16.96 11.13
CA ALA A 115 -5.65 -15.94 11.88
C ALA A 115 -4.89 -14.62 11.94
N THR A 116 -3.58 -14.67 12.19
CA THR A 116 -2.72 -13.48 12.22
C THR A 116 -2.70 -12.76 10.88
N MET A 117 -2.61 -13.50 9.78
CA MET A 117 -2.66 -12.94 8.41
C MET A 117 -3.99 -12.22 8.14
N LEU A 118 -5.13 -12.84 8.49
CA LEU A 118 -6.45 -12.23 8.37
C LEU A 118 -6.56 -10.95 9.22
N TYR A 119 -6.16 -10.98 10.49
CA TYR A 119 -6.18 -9.77 11.33
C TYR A 119 -5.29 -8.65 10.79
N ALA A 120 -4.11 -8.99 10.28
CA ALA A 120 -3.19 -8.01 9.71
C ALA A 120 -3.79 -7.32 8.49
N GLY A 121 -4.41 -8.08 7.58
CA GLY A 121 -5.03 -7.51 6.40
C GLY A 121 -6.32 -6.76 6.69
N ASN A 122 -7.11 -7.21 7.65
CA ASN A 122 -8.25 -6.42 8.14
C ASN A 122 -7.82 -5.09 8.78
N ARG A 123 -6.71 -5.07 9.52
CA ARG A 123 -6.13 -3.82 10.03
C ARG A 123 -5.71 -2.87 8.90
N ARG A 124 -5.17 -3.39 7.79
CA ARG A 124 -4.85 -2.56 6.60
C ARG A 124 -6.12 -1.92 6.05
N TYR A 125 -7.16 -2.72 5.81
CA TYR A 125 -8.48 -2.22 5.36
C TYR A 125 -9.04 -1.14 6.30
N MET A 126 -9.11 -1.42 7.60
CA MET A 126 -9.62 -0.48 8.61
C MET A 126 -8.87 0.85 8.65
N SER A 127 -7.57 0.84 8.36
CA SER A 127 -6.75 2.06 8.34
C SER A 127 -6.76 2.80 6.99
N GLY A 128 -7.59 2.37 6.03
CA GLY A 128 -7.63 2.95 4.68
C GLY A 128 -6.38 2.65 3.84
N ARG A 129 -5.58 1.66 4.26
CA ARG A 129 -4.32 1.25 3.62
C ARG A 129 -4.40 -0.11 2.90
N GLY A 130 -5.61 -0.69 2.82
CA GLY A 130 -5.91 -1.95 2.12
C GLY A 130 -6.98 -1.78 1.04
N GLY A 131 -7.34 -2.87 0.37
CA GLY A 131 -8.41 -2.91 -0.65
C GLY A 131 -7.95 -2.55 -2.06
N LEU A 132 -6.64 -2.58 -2.32
CA LEU A 132 -6.02 -2.29 -3.62
C LEU A 132 -5.38 -3.54 -4.26
N THR A 133 -5.77 -4.74 -3.85
CA THR A 133 -5.31 -6.00 -4.45
C THR A 133 -5.79 -6.09 -5.90
N ASN A 134 -4.96 -5.60 -6.81
CA ASN A 134 -5.23 -5.62 -8.24
C ASN A 134 -4.65 -6.90 -8.85
N ILE A 135 -5.25 -8.03 -8.48
CA ILE A 135 -4.88 -9.36 -9.01
C ILE A 135 -5.58 -9.63 -10.37
N ALA A 136 -6.50 -8.74 -10.76
CA ALA A 136 -7.25 -8.86 -12.00
C ALA A 136 -6.31 -8.77 -13.23
N GLY A 137 -5.96 -9.93 -13.80
CA GLY A 137 -5.26 -10.04 -15.09
C GLY A 137 -3.92 -10.76 -15.08
N ASP A 138 -3.47 -11.35 -13.97
CA ASP A 138 -2.22 -12.11 -13.96
C ASP A 138 -2.42 -13.53 -14.57
N GLU A 139 -2.16 -13.66 -15.88
CA GLU A 139 -2.21 -14.94 -16.60
C GLU A 139 -1.29 -16.01 -16.01
N LYS A 140 -0.15 -15.60 -15.45
CA LYS A 140 0.82 -16.53 -14.86
C LYS A 140 0.26 -17.10 -13.56
N LEU A 141 -0.35 -16.26 -12.72
CA LEU A 141 -1.06 -16.68 -11.52
C LEU A 141 -2.16 -17.69 -11.84
N LEU A 142 -3.03 -17.38 -12.80
CA LEU A 142 -4.13 -18.26 -13.20
C LEU A 142 -3.62 -19.62 -13.66
N ARG A 143 -2.54 -19.63 -14.45
CA ARG A 143 -1.90 -20.86 -14.90
C ARG A 143 -1.32 -21.68 -13.74
N GLN A 144 -0.62 -21.03 -12.80
CA GLN A 144 -0.05 -21.70 -11.63
C GLN A 144 -1.12 -22.33 -10.74
N LEU A 145 -2.26 -21.66 -10.52
CA LEU A 145 -3.38 -22.21 -9.75
C LEU A 145 -4.11 -23.34 -10.50
N SER A 146 -4.23 -23.23 -11.82
CA SER A 146 -4.86 -24.26 -12.64
C SER A 146 -4.02 -25.55 -12.73
N GLU A 147 -2.69 -25.42 -12.85
CA GLU A 147 -1.79 -26.56 -12.99
C GLU A 147 -1.42 -27.17 -11.63
N GLY A 148 -1.20 -26.33 -10.60
CA GLY A 148 -0.73 -26.75 -9.28
C GLY A 148 -1.82 -26.97 -8.23
N GLY A 149 -3.10 -26.73 -8.57
CA GLY A 149 -4.21 -26.73 -7.62
C GLY A 149 -4.17 -25.51 -6.69
N GLN A 150 -5.21 -25.36 -5.85
CA GLN A 150 -5.33 -24.25 -4.90
C GLN A 150 -5.13 -24.75 -3.46
N ASN A 151 -4.38 -23.99 -2.65
CA ASN A 151 -4.22 -24.23 -1.21
C ASN A 151 -4.42 -22.94 -0.41
N PRO A 152 -5.69 -22.50 -0.23
CA PRO A 152 -5.98 -21.21 0.40
C PRO A 152 -5.47 -21.14 1.85
N VAL A 153 -5.17 -19.93 2.32
CA VAL A 153 -4.75 -19.67 3.72
C VAL A 153 -5.88 -20.02 4.70
N ALA A 154 -7.12 -19.65 4.35
CA ALA A 154 -8.31 -19.89 5.14
C ALA A 154 -9.55 -19.90 4.25
N VAL A 155 -10.65 -20.44 4.78
CA VAL A 155 -11.99 -20.31 4.21
C VAL A 155 -12.78 -19.37 5.11
N VAL A 156 -13.27 -18.26 4.55
CA VAL A 156 -14.09 -17.28 5.27
C VAL A 156 -15.52 -17.34 4.74
N HIS A 157 -16.49 -17.55 5.63
CA HIS A 157 -17.91 -17.58 5.28
C HIS A 157 -18.58 -16.28 5.75
N GLY A 158 -18.98 -15.44 4.80
CA GLY A 158 -19.67 -14.18 5.06
C GLY A 158 -21.19 -14.27 4.92
N CYS A 159 -21.88 -13.22 5.34
CA CYS A 159 -23.30 -13.04 5.02
C CYS A 159 -23.47 -12.78 3.51
N ALA A 160 -24.53 -13.33 2.91
CA ALA A 160 -24.84 -13.09 1.49
C ALA A 160 -25.09 -11.60 1.15
N ASP A 161 -25.38 -10.77 2.15
CA ASP A 161 -25.61 -9.32 2.03
C ASP A 161 -24.41 -8.48 2.52
N SER A 162 -23.18 -9.02 2.46
CA SER A 162 -22.00 -8.25 2.86
C SER A 162 -21.74 -7.12 1.86
N ARG A 163 -21.84 -5.88 2.33
CA ARG A 163 -21.61 -4.65 1.54
C ARG A 163 -20.16 -4.45 1.08
N ALA A 164 -19.23 -5.35 1.43
CA ALA A 164 -17.84 -5.35 1.00
C ALA A 164 -17.36 -6.80 0.74
N PRO A 165 -16.70 -7.07 -0.40
CA PRO A 165 -16.03 -8.36 -0.67
C PRO A 165 -15.04 -8.76 0.43
N ILE A 166 -14.93 -10.05 0.71
CA ILE A 166 -14.12 -10.58 1.82
C ILE A 166 -12.63 -10.35 1.57
N GLU A 167 -12.23 -10.39 0.30
CA GLU A 167 -10.89 -10.10 -0.22
C GLU A 167 -10.49 -8.65 0.08
N ILE A 168 -11.45 -7.72 0.04
CA ILE A 168 -11.22 -6.30 0.38
C ILE A 168 -11.14 -6.13 1.90
N LEU A 169 -12.03 -6.78 2.65
CA LEU A 169 -12.06 -6.68 4.12
C LEU A 169 -10.81 -7.25 4.78
N PHE A 170 -10.19 -8.26 4.18
CA PHE A 170 -9.00 -8.92 4.68
C PHE A 170 -7.74 -8.61 3.87
N ASP A 171 -7.84 -7.85 2.78
CA ASP A 171 -6.69 -7.39 1.98
C ASP A 171 -5.71 -8.54 1.68
N MET A 172 -6.25 -9.66 1.16
CA MET A 172 -5.59 -10.94 0.88
C MET A 172 -6.09 -11.56 -0.42
#